data_AF-A0A7X8VXT5-F1
#
_entry.id   AF-A0A7X8VXT5-F1
#
_cell.length_a   1.000
_cell.length_b   1.000
_cell.length_c   1.000
_cell.angle_alpha   90.00
_cell.angle_beta   90.00
_cell.angle_gamma   90.00
#
_symmetry.space_group_name_H-M   'P 1'
#
loop_
_entity.id
_entity.type
_entity.pdbx_description
1 polymer ?
#
loop_
_entity_poly.entity_id
_entity_poly.type
_entity_poly.pdbx_seq_one_letter_code
_entity_poly.pdbx_strand_id
1 'polypeptide(L)'
;MLKRTSARCWRMEERLKVPAPGWEVFPKRMEVNVTITGEKGMIQCDCFGPNVYHNGAPNDRYTVQYTYFDEWVGLIDEFVDCIRNRKQPKINLKWHRHTIEAMNACYDSIAKGKAIAL
;
A
#
# COMPACT_ATOMS: atom_id res chain seq x y z
N MET A 1 0.17 21.97 -28.83
CA MET A 1 0.98 22.50 -27.71
C MET A 1 0.27 22.16 -26.40
N LEU A 2 0.59 21.02 -25.79
CA LEU A 2 0.11 20.61 -24.48
C LEU A 2 1.31 20.01 -23.73
N LYS A 3 1.78 20.72 -22.70
CA LYS A 3 2.90 20.29 -21.86
C LYS A 3 2.43 19.11 -20.99
N ARG A 4 2.84 17.89 -21.35
CA ARG A 4 2.81 16.75 -20.43
C ARG A 4 3.91 16.96 -19.39
N THR A 5 3.52 17.31 -18.16
CA THR A 5 4.38 17.21 -17.00
C THR A 5 4.55 15.73 -16.63
N SER A 6 5.49 15.05 -17.29
CA SER A 6 6.04 13.81 -16.76
C SER A 6 6.89 14.16 -15.54
N ALA A 7 6.55 13.64 -14.37
CA ALA A 7 7.44 13.65 -13.22
C ALA A 7 8.76 13.00 -13.65
N ARG A 8 9.80 13.80 -13.83
CA ARG A 8 11.12 13.35 -14.26
C ARG A 8 11.83 12.83 -13.01
N CYS A 9 11.91 11.51 -12.85
CA CYS A 9 12.78 10.90 -11.85
C CYS A 9 14.23 11.16 -12.30
N TRP A 10 14.99 11.98 -11.56
CA TRP A 10 16.32 12.47 -11.94
C TRP A 10 17.47 11.51 -11.61
N ARG A 11 17.20 10.28 -11.14
CA ARG A 11 18.21 9.25 -10.93
C ARG A 11 18.09 8.19 -12.02
N MET A 12 19.07 8.14 -12.91
CA MET A 12 19.23 7.05 -13.87
C MET A 12 19.66 5.81 -13.07
N GLU A 13 18.77 4.83 -12.98
CA GLU A 13 18.98 3.56 -12.27
C GLU A 13 20.16 2.76 -12.87
N GLU A 14 20.96 2.11 -12.02
CA GLU A 14 22.00 1.17 -12.47
C GLU A 14 21.35 -0.13 -12.97
N ARG A 15 21.65 -0.49 -14.23
CA ARG A 15 21.14 -1.69 -14.88
C ARG A 15 22.07 -2.87 -14.59
N LEU A 16 21.66 -3.79 -13.72
CA LEU A 16 22.37 -5.05 -13.52
C LEU A 16 22.03 -6.05 -14.64
N LYS A 17 23.05 -6.68 -15.23
CA LYS A 17 22.87 -7.67 -16.32
C LYS A 17 22.34 -9.03 -15.83
N VAL A 18 22.43 -9.31 -14.53
CA VAL A 18 22.03 -10.58 -13.90
C VAL A 18 21.38 -10.32 -12.54
N PRO A 19 20.34 -11.10 -12.14
CA PRO A 19 19.69 -10.95 -10.83
C PRO A 19 20.71 -11.04 -9.70
N ALA A 20 20.90 -9.95 -8.97
CA ALA A 20 21.86 -9.85 -7.86
C ALA A 20 21.36 -8.81 -6.83
N PRO A 21 21.88 -8.85 -5.58
CA PRO A 21 21.60 -7.83 -4.57
C PRO A 21 21.87 -6.42 -5.14
N GLY A 22 20.86 -5.56 -5.17
CA GLY A 22 20.91 -4.25 -5.84
C GLY A 22 20.04 -4.13 -7.12
N TRP A 23 19.38 -5.19 -7.59
CA TRP A 23 18.35 -5.07 -8.64
C TRP A 23 17.11 -4.28 -8.14
N GLU A 24 16.98 -4.13 -6.83
CA GLU A 24 15.90 -3.41 -6.13
C GLU A 24 16.03 -1.88 -6.18
N VAL A 25 16.91 -1.31 -7.03
CA VAL A 25 17.14 0.13 -7.11
C VAL A 25 15.93 0.83 -7.76
N PHE A 26 15.07 1.30 -6.86
CA PHE A 26 14.19 2.47 -6.82
C PHE A 26 13.53 3.00 -8.12
N PRO A 27 12.21 3.30 -8.13
CA PRO A 27 11.32 3.40 -6.97
C PRO A 27 11.01 2.04 -6.37
N LYS A 28 11.26 1.94 -5.05
CA LYS A 28 10.91 0.76 -4.25
C LYS A 28 9.42 0.54 -4.49
N ARG A 29 9.07 -0.66 -4.96
CA ARG A 29 7.69 -1.03 -5.29
C ARG A 29 6.84 -0.91 -4.02
N MET A 30 5.55 -0.62 -4.19
CA MET A 30 4.58 -0.41 -3.09
C MET A 30 4.83 -1.40 -1.96
N GLU A 31 5.11 -0.87 -0.78
CA GLU A 31 5.41 -1.63 0.43
C GLU A 31 4.45 -1.13 1.50
N VAL A 32 3.71 -2.05 2.12
CA VAL A 32 2.73 -1.72 3.16
C VAL A 32 3.15 -2.47 4.40
N ASN A 33 4.03 -1.88 5.19
CA ASN A 33 4.48 -2.49 6.43
C ASN A 33 3.68 -1.97 7.62
N VAL A 34 3.28 -2.89 8.49
CA VAL A 34 2.75 -2.57 9.81
C VAL A 34 3.71 -3.11 10.85
N THR A 35 4.17 -2.23 11.74
CA THR A 35 5.00 -2.59 12.89
C THR A 35 4.26 -2.24 14.17
N ILE A 36 4.08 -3.23 15.04
CA ILE A 36 3.47 -3.09 16.35
C ILE A 36 4.54 -3.41 17.39
N THR A 37 4.83 -2.44 18.26
CA THR A 37 5.81 -2.59 19.34
C THR A 37 5.08 -2.54 20.68
N GLY A 38 5.39 -3.49 21.56
CA GLY A 38 4.90 -3.52 22.94
C GLY A 38 6.04 -3.80 23.92
N GLU A 39 5.72 -3.79 25.22
CA GLU A 39 6.71 -3.95 26.30
C GLU A 39 7.52 -5.26 26.22
N LYS A 40 6.94 -6.30 25.59
CA LYS A 40 7.52 -7.65 25.52
C LYS A 40 8.04 -8.04 24.14
N GLY A 41 8.07 -7.11 23.18
CA GLY A 41 8.61 -7.39 21.84
C GLY A 41 7.94 -6.60 20.72
N MET A 42 8.26 -7.00 19.49
CA MET A 42 7.82 -6.35 18.26
C MET A 42 7.27 -7.39 17.27
N ILE A 43 6.17 -7.03 16.62
CA ILE A 43 5.62 -7.75 15.47
C ILE A 43 5.74 -6.83 14.26
N GLN A 44 6.29 -7.34 13.17
CA GLN A 44 6.37 -6.64 11.88
C GLN A 44 5.76 -7.53 10.80
N CYS A 45 4.89 -6.94 9.98
CA CYS A 45 4.19 -7.62 8.90
C CYS A 45 4.25 -6.78 7.63
N ASP A 46 4.57 -7.41 6.50
CA ASP A 46 4.32 -6.87 5.16
C ASP A 46 2.88 -7.23 4.75
N CYS A 47 2.03 -6.22 4.71
CA CYS A 47 0.62 -6.29 4.39
C CYS A 47 0.34 -6.15 2.89
N PHE A 48 1.33 -5.94 2.02
CA PHE A 48 1.12 -5.88 0.57
C PHE A 48 1.08 -7.28 -0.09
N GLY A 49 1.41 -8.32 0.67
CA GLY A 49 1.35 -9.71 0.26
C GLY A 49 2.50 -10.15 -0.65
N PRO A 50 2.72 -11.47 -0.80
CA PRO A 50 3.76 -12.00 -1.68
C PRO A 50 3.38 -11.67 -3.12
N ASN A 51 4.31 -11.06 -3.85
CA ASN A 51 4.16 -10.71 -5.26
C ASN A 51 5.37 -11.22 -6.04
N VAL A 52 5.13 -11.90 -7.16
CA VAL A 52 6.19 -12.31 -8.08
C VAL A 52 6.30 -11.27 -9.18
N TYR A 53 7.47 -10.69 -9.29
CA TYR A 53 7.74 -9.65 -10.26
C TYR A 53 8.55 -10.19 -11.42
N HIS A 54 7.99 -10.15 -12.62
CA HIS A 54 8.71 -10.50 -13.84
C HIS A 54 9.06 -9.21 -14.59
N ASN A 55 10.34 -9.03 -14.90
CA ASN A 55 10.76 -8.04 -15.89
C ASN A 55 10.95 -8.77 -17.22
N GLY A 56 9.96 -8.66 -18.11
CA GLY A 56 9.96 -9.35 -19.39
C GLY A 56 10.80 -8.58 -20.42
N ALA A 57 12.02 -9.05 -20.68
CA ALA A 57 12.69 -8.76 -21.96
C ALA A 57 11.85 -9.32 -23.13
N PRO A 58 11.86 -8.71 -24.33
CA PRO A 58 12.73 -7.62 -24.79
C PRO A 58 12.16 -6.20 -24.63
N ASN A 59 10.96 -6.04 -24.06
CA ASN A 59 10.24 -4.76 -24.05
C ASN A 59 10.02 -4.17 -22.65
N ASP A 60 10.81 -4.60 -21.67
CA ASP A 60 10.76 -4.11 -20.28
C ASP A 60 9.33 -4.06 -19.72
N ARG A 61 8.49 -5.04 -20.13
CA ARG A 61 7.11 -5.08 -19.66
C ARG A 61 7.14 -5.55 -18.22
N TYR A 62 6.89 -4.59 -17.34
CA TYR A 62 6.70 -4.85 -15.94
C TYR A 62 5.37 -5.58 -15.74
N THR A 63 5.46 -6.87 -15.42
CA THR A 63 4.30 -7.66 -15.04
C THR A 63 4.42 -8.05 -13.58
N VAL A 64 3.58 -7.46 -12.74
CA VAL A 64 3.32 -7.97 -11.40
C VAL A 64 2.39 -9.15 -11.56
N GLN A 65 2.86 -10.33 -11.20
CA GLN A 65 1.97 -11.43 -10.92
C GLN A 65 1.63 -11.34 -9.43
N TYR A 66 0.42 -10.87 -9.16
CA TYR A 66 -0.14 -10.96 -7.82
C TYR A 66 -0.27 -12.44 -7.46
N THR A 67 0.61 -12.93 -6.59
CA THR A 67 0.59 -14.33 -6.15
C THR A 67 -0.40 -14.57 -5.03
N TYR A 68 -0.93 -13.50 -4.43
CA TYR A 68 -1.95 -13.56 -3.41
C TYR A 68 -2.82 -12.30 -3.49
N PHE A 69 -4.13 -12.46 -3.69
CA PHE A 69 -5.11 -11.37 -3.73
C PHE A 69 -6.29 -11.75 -2.82
N ASP A 70 -5.98 -11.97 -1.55
CA ASP A 70 -6.92 -12.46 -0.52
C ASP A 70 -7.60 -11.33 0.24
N GLU A 71 -7.20 -10.08 0.02
CA GLU A 71 -7.77 -8.90 0.71
C GLU A 71 -9.28 -8.72 0.46
N TRP A 72 -9.81 -9.36 -0.58
CA TRP A 72 -11.23 -9.37 -0.94
C TRP A 72 -11.95 -10.67 -0.58
N VAL A 73 -11.22 -11.73 -0.28
CA VAL A 73 -11.78 -13.02 0.10
C VAL A 73 -12.34 -12.86 1.51
N GLY A 74 -13.62 -13.19 1.67
CA GLY A 74 -14.34 -13.00 2.91
C GLY A 74 -15.05 -11.66 3.06
N LEU A 75 -14.75 -10.63 2.25
CA LEU A 75 -15.48 -9.34 2.33
C LEU A 75 -16.91 -9.49 1.82
N ILE A 76 -17.10 -10.17 0.70
CA ILE A 76 -18.43 -10.50 0.17
C ILE A 76 -19.14 -11.50 1.08
N ASP A 77 -18.42 -12.48 1.63
CA ASP A 77 -19.01 -13.45 2.56
C ASP A 77 -19.48 -12.78 3.85
N GLU A 78 -18.68 -11.86 4.40
CA GLU A 78 -19.06 -11.04 5.56
C GLU A 78 -20.28 -10.18 5.24
N PHE A 79 -20.32 -9.54 4.07
CA PHE A 79 -21.47 -8.74 3.65
C PHE A 79 -22.76 -9.59 3.60
N VAL A 80 -22.70 -10.77 2.96
CA VAL A 80 -23.83 -11.71 2.88
C VAL A 80 -24.23 -12.22 4.27
N ASP A 81 -23.26 -12.55 5.13
CA ASP A 81 -23.50 -12.98 6.51
C ASP A 81 -24.18 -11.88 7.33
N CYS A 82 -23.72 -10.63 7.21
CA CYS A 82 -24.32 -9.48 7.88
C CYS A 82 -25.79 -9.29 7.49
N ILE A 83 -26.12 -9.43 6.20
CA ILE A 83 -27.51 -9.34 5.73
C ILE A 83 -28.35 -10.50 6.26
N ARG A 84 -27.90 -11.75 6.05
CA ARG A 84 -28.67 -12.95 6.38
C ARG A 84 -28.91 -13.09 7.88
N ASN A 85 -27.89 -12.79 8.67
CA ASN A 85 -27.90 -12.99 10.12
C ASN A 85 -28.09 -11.70 10.91
N ARG A 86 -28.39 -10.58 10.24
CA ARG A 86 -28.60 -9.24 10.85
C ARG A 86 -27.45 -8.83 11.78
N LYS A 87 -26.21 -9.16 11.39
CA LYS A 87 -25.02 -8.76 12.14
C LYS A 87 -24.56 -7.38 11.71
N GLN A 88 -23.84 -6.69 12.60
CA GLN A 88 -23.11 -5.49 12.26
C GLN A 88 -21.80 -5.87 11.56
N PRO A 89 -21.42 -5.21 10.45
CA PRO A 89 -20.14 -5.46 9.81
C PRO A 89 -18.99 -5.03 10.73
N LYS A 90 -17.86 -5.73 10.65
CA LYS A 90 -16.66 -5.45 11.44
C LYS A 90 -16.14 -4.03 11.19
N ILE A 91 -16.23 -3.57 9.94
CA ILE A 91 -15.92 -2.20 9.54
C ILE A 91 -17.23 -1.53 9.12
N ASN A 92 -17.57 -0.40 9.76
CA ASN A 92 -18.74 0.39 9.41
C ASN A 92 -18.40 1.88 9.33
N LEU A 93 -19.33 2.67 8.80
CA LEU A 93 -19.15 4.10 8.56
C LEU A 93 -18.77 4.88 9.82
N LYS A 94 -19.31 4.50 10.99
CA LYS A 94 -19.02 5.19 12.26
C LYS A 94 -17.55 5.03 12.63
N TRP A 95 -17.01 3.81 12.50
CA TRP A 95 -15.58 3.54 12.74
C TRP A 95 -14.70 4.24 11.72
N HIS A 96 -15.12 4.27 10.45
CA HIS A 96 -14.33 4.84 9.37
C HIS A 96 -14.22 6.37 9.42
N ARG A 97 -15.14 7.04 10.13
CA ARG A 97 -15.12 8.49 10.34
C ARG A 97 -13.80 8.97 10.94
N HIS A 98 -13.31 8.29 11.98
CA HIS A 98 -12.05 8.66 12.65
C HIS A 98 -10.83 8.46 11.76
N THR A 99 -10.86 7.47 10.87
CA THR A 99 -9.83 7.31 9.84
C THR A 99 -9.77 8.53 8.93
N ILE A 100 -10.92 9.01 8.46
CA ILE A 100 -11.01 10.20 7.60
C ILE A 100 -10.58 11.46 8.35
N GLU A 101 -10.99 11.62 9.62
CA GLU A 101 -10.57 12.75 10.47
C GLU A 101 -9.05 12.79 10.63
N ALA A 102 -8.42 11.65 10.92
CA ALA A 102 -6.97 11.53 11.01
C ALA A 102 -6.28 11.87 9.68
N MET A 103 -6.79 11.37 8.55
CA MET A 103 -6.24 11.69 7.23
C MET A 103 -6.32 13.19 6.92
N ASN A 104 -7.45 13.82 7.20
CA ASN A 104 -7.62 15.26 7.01
C ASN A 104 -6.68 16.07 7.90
N ALA A 105 -6.48 15.66 9.16
CA ALA A 105 -5.51 16.30 10.04
C ALA A 105 -4.07 16.18 9.55
N CYS A 106 -3.70 15.07 8.91
CA CYS A 106 -2.39 14.94 8.25
C CYS A 106 -2.22 15.96 7.12
N TYR A 107 -3.23 16.12 6.25
CA TYR A 107 -3.18 17.12 5.17
C TYR A 107 -3.07 18.55 5.74
N ASP A 108 -3.85 18.87 6.76
CA ASP A 108 -3.81 20.16 7.43
C ASP A 108 -2.46 20.44 8.11
N SER A 109 -1.87 19.42 8.74
CA SER A 109 -0.56 19.50 9.38
C SER A 109 0.53 19.86 8.37
N ILE A 110 0.52 19.21 7.21
CA ILE A 110 1.45 19.49 6.10
C ILE A 110 1.25 20.92 5.60
N ALA A 111 -0.01 21.32 5.35
CA ALA A 111 -0.31 22.64 4.82
C ALA A 111 0.09 23.79 5.78
N LYS A 112 -0.04 23.57 7.09
CA LYS A 112 0.23 24.58 8.12
C LYS A 112 1.64 24.49 8.70
N GLY A 113 2.39 23.43 8.39
CA GLY A 113 3.73 23.18 8.93
C GLY A 113 3.75 22.96 10.45
N LYS A 114 2.65 22.46 11.04
CA LYS A 114 2.54 22.25 12.50
C LYS A 114 1.62 21.08 12.84
N ALA A 115 1.83 20.48 14.01
CA ALA A 115 0.97 19.42 14.51
C ALA A 115 -0.49 19.88 14.70
N ILE A 116 -1.43 18.99 14.41
CA ILE A 116 -2.88 19.17 14.56
C ILE A 116 -3.37 18.15 15.58
N ALA A 117 -4.17 18.60 16.56
CA ALA A 117 -4.84 17.72 17.51
C ALA A 117 -6.14 17.18 16.91
N LEU A 118 -6.43 15.91 17.17
CA LEU A 118 -7.68 15.23 16.80
C LEU A 118 -8.67 15.25 17.95
#